data_AF-A0A0G0XNG5-F1
#
_entry.id   AF-A0A0G0XNG5-F1
#
_cell.length_a   1.000
_cell.length_b   1.000
_cell.length_c   1.000
_cell.angle_alpha   90.00
_cell.angle_beta   90.00
_cell.angle_gamma   90.00
#
_symmetry.space_group_name_H-M   'P 1'
#
loop_
_entity.id
_entity.type
_entity.pdbx_description
1 polymer ?
#
loop_
_entity_poly.entity_id
_entity_poly.type
_entity_poly.pdbx_seq_one_letter_code
_entity_poly.pdbx_strand_id
1 'polypeptide(L)'
;MLQIFCLMVCGRGLDDAARNYLFRAAAEMIKKNDTRRLIRTDEFNGIIRTDFESVPLGSVFGIVFYAEIESSVGRTNVNYIIRAKDLDMALDEDYGLWVTVDYRRAVQAHNN
;
A
#
# COMPACT_ATOMS: atom_id res chain seq x y z
N MET A 1 -0.64 -16.21 -13.61
CA MET A 1 0.28 -16.09 -12.46
C MET A 1 -0.05 -14.79 -11.75
N LEU A 2 -0.35 -14.82 -10.45
CA LEU A 2 -0.79 -13.63 -9.71
C LEU A 2 0.41 -12.68 -9.52
N GLN A 3 0.30 -11.42 -9.94
CA GLN A 3 1.33 -10.41 -9.73
C GLN A 3 0.95 -9.54 -8.53
N ILE A 4 1.80 -9.53 -7.50
CA ILE A 4 1.60 -8.70 -6.29
C ILE A 4 2.28 -7.35 -6.53
N PHE A 5 1.49 -6.31 -6.76
CA PHE A 5 1.98 -4.95 -7.01
C PHE A 5 2.25 -4.16 -5.73
N CYS A 6 1.42 -4.40 -4.72
CA CYS A 6 1.52 -3.76 -3.43
C CYS A 6 1.14 -4.74 -2.32
N LEU A 7 1.96 -4.77 -1.27
CA LEU A 7 1.61 -5.46 -0.04
C LEU A 7 1.34 -4.42 1.05
N MET A 8 0.16 -4.47 1.66
CA MET A 8 -0.23 -3.58 2.75
C MET A 8 -0.50 -4.37 4.02
N VAL A 9 0.10 -3.92 5.12
CA VAL A 9 -0.17 -4.42 6.47
C VAL A 9 -0.82 -3.29 7.24
N CYS A 10 -2.05 -3.51 7.69
CA CYS A 10 -2.84 -2.52 8.42
C CYS A 10 -3.28 -3.07 9.77
N GLY A 11 -3.27 -2.21 10.81
CA GLY A 11 -3.72 -2.59 12.15
C GLY A 11 -5.23 -2.76 12.27
N ARG A 12 -6.00 -2.12 11.38
CA ARG A 12 -7.45 -2.25 11.21
C ARG A 12 -7.79 -2.32 9.73
N GLY A 13 -8.97 -2.85 9.41
CA GLY A 13 -9.46 -2.94 8.04
C GLY A 13 -9.43 -1.58 7.34
N LEU A 14 -8.78 -1.53 6.18
CA LEU A 14 -8.89 -0.45 5.20
C LEU A 14 -9.95 -0.85 4.17
N ASP A 15 -10.76 0.11 3.73
CA ASP A 15 -11.61 -0.07 2.56
C ASP A 15 -10.80 0.02 1.24
N ASP A 16 -11.46 -0.30 0.13
CA ASP A 16 -10.82 -0.28 -1.19
C ASP A 16 -10.46 1.14 -1.64
N ALA A 17 -11.23 2.16 -1.26
CA ALA A 17 -10.96 3.55 -1.61
C ALA A 17 -9.62 4.01 -1.00
N ALA A 18 -9.40 3.75 0.29
CA ALA A 18 -8.16 4.06 0.98
C ALA A 18 -6.96 3.26 0.44
N ARG A 19 -7.14 1.96 0.12
CA ARG A 19 -6.07 1.14 -0.49
C ARG A 19 -5.65 1.68 -1.84
N ASN A 20 -6.61 1.98 -2.72
CA ASN A 20 -6.37 2.57 -4.03
C ASN A 20 -5.65 3.90 -3.93
N TYR A 21 -6.11 4.76 -3.02
CA TYR A 21 -5.48 6.06 -2.80
C TYR A 21 -4.03 5.91 -2.34
N LEU A 22 -3.75 5.08 -1.34
CA LEU A 22 -2.39 4.89 -0.81
C LEU A 22 -1.41 4.41 -1.89
N PHE A 23 -1.87 3.48 -2.72
CA PHE A 23 -1.08 2.96 -3.82
C PHE A 23 -0.75 4.03 -4.86
N ARG A 24 -1.76 4.74 -5.37
CA ARG A 24 -1.57 5.83 -6.35
C ARG A 24 -0.72 6.95 -5.77
N ALA A 25 -0.97 7.33 -4.52
CA ALA A 25 -0.25 8.40 -3.85
C ALA A 25 1.24 8.08 -3.71
N ALA A 26 1.58 6.84 -3.37
CA ALA A 26 2.97 6.40 -3.28
C ALA A 26 3.63 6.31 -4.67
N ALA A 27 2.92 5.86 -5.71
CA ALA A 27 3.44 5.89 -7.07
C ALA A 27 3.78 7.32 -7.54
N GLU A 28 2.89 8.27 -7.27
CA GLU A 28 3.15 9.70 -7.53
C GLU A 28 4.31 10.25 -6.69
N MET A 29 4.40 9.87 -5.41
CA MET A 29 5.49 10.30 -4.53
C MET A 29 6.86 9.83 -5.06
N ILE A 30 6.95 8.60 -5.59
CA ILE A 30 8.18 8.10 -6.20
C ILE A 30 8.55 8.92 -7.44
N LYS A 31 7.57 9.17 -8.31
CA LYS A 31 7.79 9.95 -9.53
C LYS A 31 8.26 11.38 -9.24
N LYS A 32 7.75 11.98 -8.16
CA LYS A 32 8.07 13.36 -7.74
C LYS A 32 9.25 13.44 -6.78
N ASN A 33 9.78 12.31 -6.31
CA ASN A 33 10.76 12.23 -5.24
C ASN A 33 10.28 12.91 -3.93
N ASP A 34 8.98 12.78 -3.63
CA ASP A 34 8.35 13.31 -2.42
C ASP A 34 8.44 12.29 -1.28
N THR A 35 9.09 12.65 -0.17
CA THR A 35 9.22 11.76 1.01
C THR A 35 8.02 11.84 1.95
N ARG A 36 7.15 12.84 1.79
CA ARG A 36 6.01 13.10 2.70
C ARG A 36 4.83 13.70 1.95
N ARG A 37 3.62 13.17 2.20
CA ARG A 37 2.38 13.67 1.61
C ARG A 37 1.25 13.72 2.62
N LEU A 38 0.53 14.84 2.67
CA LEU A 38 -0.71 14.96 3.43
C LEU A 38 -1.88 14.41 2.62
N ILE A 39 -2.76 13.68 3.30
CA ILE A 39 -4.02 13.18 2.74
C ILE A 39 -5.15 14.04 3.29
N ARG A 40 -5.94 14.60 2.37
CA ARG A 40 -7.17 15.32 2.68
C ARG A 40 -8.23 14.93 1.66
N THR A 41 -9.08 13.99 2.04
CA THR A 41 -10.27 13.62 1.26
C THR A 41 -11.50 13.77 2.16
N ASP A 42 -12.68 13.73 1.56
CA ASP A 42 -13.95 13.76 2.32
C ASP A 42 -14.13 12.50 3.18
N GLU A 43 -13.47 11.40 2.80
CA GLU A 43 -13.64 10.07 3.39
C GLU A 43 -12.58 9.76 4.46
N PHE A 44 -11.36 10.28 4.29
CA PHE A 44 -10.24 10.05 5.20
C PHE A 44 -9.17 11.14 5.14
N ASN A 45 -8.46 11.29 6.25
CA ASN A 45 -7.35 12.22 6.39
C ASN A 45 -6.11 11.48 6.88
N GLY A 46 -4.93 12.05 6.69
CA GLY A 46 -3.73 11.37 7.13
C GLY A 46 -2.44 11.89 6.55
N ILE A 47 -1.42 11.05 6.68
CA ILE A 47 -0.10 11.33 6.17
C ILE A 47 0.57 10.08 5.65
N ILE A 48 1.29 10.22 4.54
CA ILE A 48 2.16 9.21 3.96
C ILE A 48 3.60 9.69 4.12
N ARG A 49 4.50 8.77 4.46
CA ARG A 49 5.94 8.99 4.57
C ARG A 49 6.70 7.85 3.90
N THR A 50 7.86 8.15 3.35
CA THR A 50 8.83 7.18 2.84
C THR A 50 10.23 7.78 2.93
N ASP A 51 11.20 6.92 3.20
CA ASP A 51 12.63 7.25 3.09
C ASP A 51 13.23 6.69 1.79
N PHE A 52 12.37 6.21 0.87
CA PHE A 52 12.73 5.50 -0.36
C PHE A 52 13.61 4.25 -0.14
N GLU A 53 13.61 3.71 1.08
CA GLU A 53 14.27 2.46 1.40
C GLU A 53 13.63 1.33 0.59
N SER A 54 14.47 0.57 -0.12
CA SER A 54 14.07 -0.61 -0.87
C SER A 54 14.33 -1.86 -0.04
N VAL A 55 13.32 -2.71 0.12
CA VAL A 55 13.42 -3.94 0.90
C VAL A 55 13.00 -5.16 0.09
N PRO A 56 13.67 -6.31 0.28
CA PRO A 56 13.18 -7.59 -0.18
C PRO A 56 12.18 -8.17 0.85
N LEU A 57 11.03 -8.64 0.37
CA LEU A 57 10.07 -9.43 1.12
C LEU A 57 9.69 -10.67 0.32
N GLY A 58 10.31 -11.80 0.65
CA GLY A 58 10.22 -13.02 -0.18
C GLY A 58 10.76 -12.76 -1.59
N SER A 59 9.92 -12.98 -2.62
CA SER A 59 10.25 -12.69 -4.02
C SER A 59 9.88 -11.27 -4.48
N VAL A 60 9.38 -10.43 -3.56
CA VAL A 60 8.97 -9.04 -3.84
C VAL A 60 10.10 -8.11 -3.44
N PHE A 61 10.57 -7.27 -4.37
CA PHE A 61 11.49 -6.18 -4.09
C PHE A 61 10.77 -4.86 -4.33
N GLY A 62 10.74 -3.97 -3.34
CA GLY A 62 9.97 -2.73 -3.45
C GLY A 62 10.32 -1.69 -2.40
N ILE A 63 9.74 -0.51 -2.56
CA ILE A 63 9.97 0.67 -1.72
C ILE A 63 8.99 0.69 -0.56
N VAL A 64 9.47 0.99 0.64
CA VAL A 64 8.67 1.03 1.86
C VAL A 64 7.97 2.37 2.04
N PHE A 65 6.70 2.31 2.41
CA PHE A 65 5.88 3.44 2.79
C PHE A 65 5.19 3.20 4.13
N TYR A 66 4.99 4.29 4.84
CA TYR A 66 4.29 4.36 6.10
C TYR A 66 3.16 5.36 5.96
N ALA A 67 1.93 4.95 6.28
CA ALA A 67 0.80 5.85 6.33
C ALA A 67 0.09 5.78 7.68
N GLU A 68 -0.34 6.95 8.15
CA GLU A 68 -1.28 7.07 9.26
C GLU A 68 -2.57 7.62 8.67
N ILE A 69 -3.65 6.84 8.73
CA ILE A 69 -4.96 7.19 8.19
C ILE A 69 -5.95 7.31 9.35
N GLU A 70 -6.75 8.36 9.31
CA GLU A 70 -7.92 8.57 10.12
C GLU A 70 -9.15 8.61 9.22
N SER A 71 -10.10 7.71 9.49
CA SER A 71 -11.39 7.64 8.80
C SER A 71 -12.52 7.50 9.83
N SER A 72 -13.76 7.41 9.34
CA SER A 72 -14.96 7.22 10.19
C SER A 72 -14.90 5.95 11.06
N VAL A 73 -14.12 4.93 10.66
CA VAL A 73 -13.92 3.68 11.42
C VAL A 73 -12.74 3.77 12.41
N GLY A 74 -12.07 4.91 12.46
CA GLY A 74 -11.00 5.25 13.39
C GLY A 74 -9.64 5.40 12.73
N ARG A 75 -8.61 5.51 13.57
CA ARG A 75 -7.22 5.68 13.15
C ARG A 75 -6.51 4.33 12.99
N THR A 76 -5.72 4.21 11.92
CA THR A 76 -4.91 3.02 11.65
C THR A 76 -3.58 3.41 11.01
N ASN A 77 -2.56 2.61 11.33
CA ASN A 77 -1.26 2.68 10.67
C ASN A 77 -1.20 1.62 9.57
N VAL A 78 -0.64 1.98 8.44
CA VAL A 78 -0.45 1.12 7.28
C VAL A 78 1.01 1.13 6.88
N ASN A 79 1.63 -0.04 6.91
CA ASN A 79 2.97 -0.23 6.35
C ASN A 79 2.80 -0.95 5.03
N TYR A 80 3.42 -0.45 3.97
CA TYR A 80 3.24 -1.04 2.66
C TYR A 80 4.47 -0.95 1.78
N ILE A 81 4.59 -1.94 0.88
CA ILE A 81 5.67 -2.08 -0.07
C ILE A 81 5.10 -1.96 -1.48
N ILE A 82 5.71 -1.14 -2.33
CA ILE A 82 5.37 -1.03 -3.76
C ILE A 82 6.56 -1.47 -4.61
N ARG A 83 6.32 -2.37 -5.56
CA ARG A 83 7.37 -2.79 -6.50
C ARG A 83 7.66 -1.69 -7.50
N ALA A 84 8.91 -1.22 -7.52
CA ALA A 84 9.31 -0.12 -8.42
C ALA A 84 9.12 -0.46 -9.90
N LYS A 85 9.32 -1.72 -10.28
CA LYS A 85 9.19 -2.20 -11.66
C LYS A 85 7.77 -2.13 -12.24
N ASP A 86 6.75 -1.95 -11.40
CA ASP A 86 5.35 -1.88 -11.83
C ASP A 86 4.72 -0.50 -11.60
N LEU A 87 5.53 0.51 -11.24
CA LEU A 87 5.06 1.89 -11.05
C LEU A 87 4.43 2.45 -12.33
N ASP A 88 4.97 2.09 -13.49
CA ASP A 88 4.42 2.52 -14.78
C ASP A 88 3.04 1.92 -15.02
N MET A 89 2.77 0.72 -14.53
CA MET A 89 1.45 0.08 -14.60
C MET A 89 0.45 0.64 -13.57
N ALA A 90 0.95 1.12 -12.42
CA ALA A 90 0.14 1.71 -11.35
C ALA A 90 -0.54 3.03 -11.75
N LEU A 91 0.02 3.72 -12.73
CA LEU A 91 -0.48 4.99 -13.28
C LEU A 91 -1.45 4.78 -14.45
N ASP A 92 -1.65 3.54 -14.90
CA ASP A 92 -2.63 3.17 -15.91
C ASP A 92 -3.97 2.85 -15.21
N GLU A 93 -5.06 3.51 -15.62
CA GLU A 93 -6.33 3.52 -14.88
C GLU A 93 -7.03 2.14 -14.82
N ASP A 94 -6.63 1.20 -15.67
CA ASP A 94 -7.27 -0.12 -15.85
C ASP A 94 -6.65 -1.26 -14.99
N TYR A 95 -5.54 -1.03 -14.28
CA TYR A 95 -4.85 -2.09 -13.51
C TYR A 95 -5.15 -2.00 -12.00
N GLY A 96 -6.21 -2.67 -11.53
CA GLY A 96 -6.56 -2.64 -10.10
C GLY A 96 -7.39 -3.84 -9.61
N LEU A 97 -6.82 -5.04 -9.57
CA LEU A 97 -7.43 -6.19 -8.89
C LEU A 97 -6.71 -6.47 -7.57
N TRP A 98 -7.34 -6.11 -6.46
CA TRP A 98 -6.82 -6.36 -5.11
C TRP A 98 -7.17 -7.76 -4.64
N VAL A 99 -6.22 -8.43 -3.99
CA VAL A 99 -6.47 -9.65 -3.24
C VAL A 99 -6.22 -9.36 -1.77
N THR A 100 -7.28 -9.42 -0.95
CA THR A 100 -7.16 -9.33 0.50
C THR A 100 -6.82 -10.70 1.05
N VAL A 101 -5.68 -10.84 1.72
CA VAL A 101 -5.29 -12.09 2.38
C VAL A 101 -5.29 -11.88 3.88
N ASP A 102 -6.11 -12.67 4.59
CA ASP A 102 -6.03 -12.75 6.05
C ASP A 102 -4.74 -13.49 6.44
N TYR A 103 -3.79 -12.76 7.03
CA TYR A 103 -2.49 -13.29 7.43
C TYR A 103 -2.61 -14.53 8.35
N ARG A 104 -3.61 -14.57 9.24
CA ARG A 104 -3.79 -15.71 10.15
C ARG A 104 -4.17 -16.98 9.40
N ARG A 105 -4.94 -16.85 8.31
CA ARG A 105 -5.28 -17.98 7.43
C ARG A 105 -4.13 -18.36 6.50
N ALA A 106 -3.38 -17.39 5.99
CA ALA A 106 -2.25 -17.65 5.10
C ALA A 106 -1.14 -18.47 5.77
N VAL A 107 -0.86 -18.22 7.06
CA VAL A 107 0.14 -18.98 7.83
C VAL A 107 -0.33 -20.40 8.13
N GLN A 108 -1.63 -20.63 8.36
CA GLN A 108 -2.17 -21.98 8.59
C GLN A 108 -2.17 -22.87 7.35
N ALA A 109 -2.34 -22.30 6.16
CA ALA A 109 -2.33 -23.06 4.89
C ALA A 109 -0.93 -23.49 4.45
N HIS A 110 0.15 -22.90 4.98
CA HIS A 110 1.53 -23.28 4.66
C HIS A 110 2.07 -24.43 5.53
N ASN A 111 1.39 -24.74 6.64
CA ASN A 111 1.79 -25.76 7.60
C ASN A 111 1.00 -27.07 7.47
N ASN A 112 0.20 -27.23 6.40
CA ASN A 112 -0.56 -28.45 6.08
C ASN A 112 -0.22 -28.96 4.69
#